data_AF-A0A0S3U0W9-F1
#
_entry.id   AF-A0A0S3U0W9-F1
#
_cell.length_a   1.000
_cell.length_b   1.000
_cell.length_c   1.000
_cell.angle_alpha   90.00
_cell.angle_beta   90.00
_cell.angle_gamma   90.00
#
_symmetry.space_group_name_H-M   'P 1'
#
loop_
_entity.id
_entity.type
_entity.pdbx_description
1 polymer ?
#
loop_
_entity_poly.entity_id
_entity_poly.type
_entity_poly.pdbx_seq_one_letter_code
_entity_poly.pdbx_strand_id
1 'polypeptide(L)'
;MQNLSTMQVCKQFFGSAVAIGVLSLIALPAFAQLSDTQVDRIVEALRQASKPENPNTGLYSDWQVKASNIPRWSKACGGREITPAEFQANPGTARSIVTCVVRDVLKRDARAIGNNDTIAVQRVAAWWMTGDSNRFGSREIAPYIQRALSAYQTASAAKPTKTDSLYARYMNAGYDAVQRKDQKTARLYFQRALDERPQDQFALQALRNLGTAQGNPNRTPITEKPNR
;
A
#
# COMPACT_ATOMS: atom_id res chain seq x y z
N MET A 1 8.46 29.93 57.87
CA MET A 1 8.82 28.69 58.60
C MET A 1 8.59 27.53 57.64
N GLN A 2 9.64 27.10 56.95
CA GLN A 2 9.58 26.06 55.91
C GLN A 2 10.14 24.77 56.49
N ASN A 3 9.28 23.73 56.57
CA ASN A 3 9.67 22.39 57.01
C ASN A 3 10.33 21.64 55.85
N LEU A 4 11.65 21.44 55.97
CA LEU A 4 12.39 20.46 55.18
C LEU A 4 12.36 19.12 55.91
N SER A 5 11.68 18.13 55.32
CA SER A 5 11.79 16.74 55.73
C SER A 5 13.14 16.17 55.27
N THR A 6 13.99 15.94 56.27
CA THR A 6 15.07 14.94 56.39
C THR A 6 15.32 14.02 55.18
N MET A 7 16.40 14.30 54.46
CA MET A 7 17.15 13.30 53.69
C MET A 7 18.03 12.47 54.64
N GLN A 8 17.73 11.19 54.79
CA GLN A 8 18.61 10.25 55.48
C GLN A 8 19.55 9.60 54.46
N VAL A 9 20.72 10.21 54.31
CA VAL A 9 21.85 9.69 53.54
C VAL A 9 22.50 8.58 54.36
N CYS A 10 22.34 7.32 53.94
CA CYS A 10 23.13 6.22 54.47
C CYS A 10 24.49 6.24 53.78
N LYS A 11 25.54 6.58 54.55
CA LYS A 11 26.92 6.72 54.07
C LYS A 11 27.72 5.47 54.48
N GLN A 12 28.49 4.98 53.50
CA GLN A 12 29.70 4.14 53.60
C GLN A 12 29.53 2.62 53.66
N PHE A 13 29.97 1.96 52.58
CA PHE A 13 31.10 1.03 52.63
C PHE A 13 32.00 1.25 51.39
N PHE A 14 33.31 1.30 51.64
CA PHE A 14 34.38 1.37 50.65
C PHE A 14 34.67 -0.01 50.07
N GLY A 15 35.07 -0.03 48.79
CA GLY A 15 36.10 -0.96 48.31
C GLY A 15 35.62 -2.16 47.51
N SER A 16 35.58 -2.01 46.17
CA SER A 16 36.30 -2.85 45.21
C SER A 16 35.92 -2.44 43.79
N ALA A 17 36.92 -2.35 42.92
CA ALA A 17 36.78 -1.93 41.54
C ALA A 17 35.86 -2.87 40.73
N VAL A 18 34.69 -2.37 40.34
CA VAL A 18 33.99 -2.85 39.14
C VAL A 18 33.46 -1.60 38.44
N ALA A 19 34.10 -1.21 37.35
CA ALA A 19 33.53 -0.26 36.42
C ALA A 19 32.34 -0.92 35.73
N ILE A 20 31.17 -0.90 36.38
CA ILE A 20 29.90 -1.25 35.76
C ILE A 20 29.53 -0.08 34.87
N GLY A 21 30.04 -0.09 33.63
CA GLY A 21 29.55 0.77 32.57
C GLY A 21 28.08 0.45 32.33
N VAL A 22 27.18 1.27 32.87
CA VAL A 22 25.75 1.22 32.55
C VAL A 22 25.61 1.65 31.09
N LEU A 23 25.72 0.69 30.17
CA LEU A 23 25.21 0.86 28.81
C LEU A 23 23.68 0.94 28.93
N SER A 24 23.16 2.16 29.09
CA SER A 24 21.75 2.42 28.82
C SER A 24 21.52 2.21 27.32
N LEU A 25 21.15 0.99 26.94
CA LEU A 25 20.50 0.70 25.67
C LEU A 25 19.14 1.41 25.70
N ILE A 26 19.13 2.69 25.33
CA ILE A 26 17.89 3.37 24.96
C ILE A 26 17.45 2.72 23.65
N ALA A 27 16.59 1.70 23.75
CA ALA A 27 15.86 1.19 22.60
C ALA A 27 15.01 2.35 22.08
N LEU A 28 15.49 3.04 21.05
CA LEU A 28 14.68 4.00 20.33
C LEU A 28 13.42 3.26 19.87
N PRO A 29 12.22 3.80 20.11
CA PRO A 29 11.01 3.16 19.61
C PRO A 29 11.07 3.15 18.10
N ALA A 30 11.29 1.97 17.53
CA ALA A 30 11.03 1.74 16.12
C ALA A 30 9.52 1.90 15.93
N PHE A 31 9.09 3.01 15.32
CA PHE A 31 7.69 3.15 14.91
C PHE A 31 7.38 1.99 13.97
N ALA A 32 6.41 1.16 14.34
CA ALA A 32 6.03 0.03 13.50
C ALA A 32 5.46 0.58 12.20
N GLN A 33 6.16 0.37 11.09
CA GLN A 33 5.69 0.78 9.78
C GLN A 33 4.52 -0.12 9.38
N LEU A 34 3.46 0.46 8.82
CA LEU A 34 2.35 -0.31 8.26
C LEU A 34 2.86 -1.35 7.27
N SER A 35 2.32 -2.57 7.35
CA SER A 35 2.62 -3.64 6.40
C SER A 35 2.12 -3.31 5.00
N ASP A 36 2.71 -3.94 3.97
CA ASP A 36 2.26 -3.76 2.58
C ASP A 36 0.78 -4.05 2.40
N THR A 37 0.27 -5.10 3.08
CA THR A 37 -1.17 -5.42 3.08
C THR A 37 -2.01 -4.27 3.65
N GLN A 38 -1.56 -3.59 4.70
CA GLN A 38 -2.27 -2.43 5.26
C GLN A 38 -2.25 -1.26 4.28
N VAL A 39 -1.10 -0.98 3.65
CA VAL A 39 -0.97 0.05 2.62
C VAL A 39 -1.92 -0.23 1.45
N ASP A 40 -1.98 -1.46 0.96
CA ASP A 40 -2.87 -1.84 -0.13
C ASP A 40 -4.35 -1.69 0.22
N ARG A 41 -4.74 -1.99 1.47
CA ARG A 41 -6.10 -1.75 1.94
C ARG A 41 -6.42 -0.26 2.00
N ILE A 42 -5.47 0.59 2.39
CA ILE A 42 -5.65 2.06 2.37
C ILE A 42 -5.84 2.53 0.92
N VAL A 43 -5.00 2.07 0.00
CA VAL A 43 -5.09 2.41 -1.43
C VAL A 43 -6.46 1.99 -2.00
N GLU A 44 -6.93 0.80 -1.69
CA GLU A 44 -8.26 0.34 -2.11
C GLU A 44 -9.39 1.15 -1.46
N ALA A 45 -9.24 1.54 -0.19
CA ALA A 45 -10.21 2.38 0.50
C ALA A 45 -10.39 3.75 -0.16
N LEU A 46 -9.29 4.39 -0.60
CA LEU A 46 -9.36 5.65 -1.37
C LEU A 46 -10.09 5.47 -2.70
N ARG A 47 -9.86 4.35 -3.38
CA ARG A 47 -10.53 4.01 -4.64
C ARG A 47 -12.06 3.92 -4.44
N GLN A 48 -12.49 3.22 -3.40
CA GLN A 48 -13.91 3.08 -3.08
C GLN A 48 -14.53 4.40 -2.60
N ALA A 49 -13.80 5.22 -1.84
CA ALA A 49 -14.25 6.54 -1.41
C ALA A 49 -14.46 7.53 -2.57
N SER A 50 -13.79 7.25 -3.69
CA SER A 50 -13.86 7.98 -4.95
C SER A 50 -15.00 7.47 -5.86
N LYS A 51 -16.00 6.73 -5.34
CA LYS A 51 -17.19 6.36 -6.10
C LYS A 51 -18.41 7.21 -5.74
N PRO A 52 -19.36 7.44 -6.68
CA PRO A 52 -19.27 7.11 -8.10
C PRO A 52 -18.21 7.97 -8.79
N GLU A 53 -17.60 7.42 -9.85
CA GLU A 53 -16.75 8.21 -10.73
C GLU A 53 -17.61 9.30 -11.37
N ASN A 54 -17.15 10.55 -11.33
CA ASN A 54 -17.79 11.61 -12.06
C ASN A 54 -16.96 11.91 -13.33
N PRO A 55 -17.41 11.44 -14.50
CA PRO A 55 -16.63 11.50 -15.74
C PRO A 55 -16.32 12.91 -16.23
N ASN A 56 -16.98 13.95 -15.67
CA ASN A 56 -16.85 15.34 -16.11
C ASN A 56 -15.99 16.21 -15.17
N THR A 57 -15.21 15.60 -14.26
CA THR A 57 -14.42 16.34 -13.26
C THR A 57 -13.00 16.68 -13.69
N GLY A 58 -12.53 16.14 -14.82
CA GLY A 58 -11.11 16.24 -15.20
C GLY A 58 -10.19 15.45 -14.26
N LEU A 59 -10.74 14.45 -13.57
CA LEU A 59 -10.02 13.52 -12.70
C LEU A 59 -9.83 12.18 -13.40
N TYR A 60 -8.72 11.51 -13.09
CA TYR A 60 -8.24 10.34 -13.83
C TYR A 60 -8.06 9.13 -12.89
N SER A 61 -8.28 7.96 -13.45
CA SER A 61 -8.37 6.63 -12.84
C SER A 61 -9.49 6.49 -11.81
N ASP A 62 -9.70 5.26 -11.33
CA ASP A 62 -10.59 4.93 -10.22
C ASP A 62 -10.29 5.73 -8.92
N TRP A 63 -9.09 6.32 -8.78
CA TRP A 63 -8.70 7.12 -7.61
C TRP A 63 -8.97 8.62 -7.77
N GLN A 64 -9.52 9.04 -8.91
CA GLN A 64 -9.87 10.43 -9.22
C GLN A 64 -8.69 11.41 -8.99
N VAL A 65 -7.54 11.11 -9.60
CA VAL A 65 -6.33 11.94 -9.52
C VAL A 65 -6.43 13.15 -10.45
N LYS A 66 -6.05 14.35 -9.96
CA LYS A 66 -5.95 15.56 -10.79
C LYS A 66 -4.89 15.40 -11.88
N ALA A 67 -5.21 15.80 -13.12
CA ALA A 67 -4.29 15.76 -14.26
C ALA A 67 -2.89 16.33 -13.95
N SER A 68 -2.84 17.48 -13.25
CA SER A 68 -1.59 18.18 -12.93
C SER A 68 -0.67 17.40 -11.97
N ASN A 69 -1.20 16.45 -11.19
CA ASN A 69 -0.40 15.63 -10.29
C ASN A 69 0.33 14.49 -11.03
N ILE A 70 -0.25 13.99 -12.12
CA ILE A 70 0.13 12.73 -12.76
C ILE A 70 1.58 12.75 -13.27
N PRO A 71 2.06 13.77 -14.01
CA PRO A 71 3.45 13.79 -14.48
C PRO A 71 4.45 13.78 -13.33
N ARG A 72 4.24 14.61 -12.30
CA ARG A 72 5.13 14.70 -11.14
C ARG A 72 5.16 13.39 -10.34
N TRP A 73 4.00 12.81 -10.06
CA TRP A 73 3.90 11.56 -9.31
C TRP A 73 4.48 10.37 -10.07
N SER A 74 4.20 10.27 -11.37
CA SER A 74 4.77 9.20 -12.22
C SER A 74 6.29 9.29 -12.33
N LYS A 75 6.87 10.49 -12.43
CA LYS A 75 8.32 10.67 -12.40
C LYS A 75 8.93 10.20 -11.09
N ALA A 76 8.34 10.61 -9.96
CA ALA A 76 8.84 10.26 -8.63
C ALA A 76 8.71 8.76 -8.32
N CYS A 77 7.61 8.13 -8.76
CA CYS A 77 7.27 6.76 -8.38
C CYS A 77 7.55 5.69 -9.46
N GLY A 78 7.68 6.09 -10.72
CA GLY A 78 7.88 5.21 -11.87
C GLY A 78 9.06 5.61 -12.76
N GLY A 79 9.85 6.62 -12.37
CA GLY A 79 11.08 7.03 -13.05
C GLY A 79 10.89 7.82 -14.34
N ARG A 80 9.65 8.00 -14.82
CA ARG A 80 9.32 8.80 -16.01
C ARG A 80 7.99 9.51 -15.85
N GLU A 81 7.86 10.65 -16.50
CA GLU A 81 6.57 11.34 -16.60
C GLU A 81 5.65 10.56 -17.55
N ILE A 82 4.37 10.45 -17.19
CA ILE A 82 3.31 9.89 -18.04
C ILE A 82 2.16 10.89 -18.17
N THR A 83 1.40 10.78 -19.26
CA THR A 83 0.24 11.65 -19.50
C THR A 83 -0.98 11.22 -18.68
N PRO A 84 -1.95 12.11 -18.42
CA PRO A 84 -3.23 11.72 -17.81
C PRO A 84 -3.97 10.61 -18.58
N ALA A 85 -3.93 10.65 -19.91
CA ALA A 85 -4.51 9.61 -20.76
C ALA A 85 -3.80 8.25 -20.58
N GLU A 86 -2.47 8.22 -20.52
CA GLU A 86 -1.71 7.00 -20.20
C GLU A 86 -2.05 6.48 -18.81
N PHE A 87 -2.18 7.37 -17.82
CA PHE A 87 -2.54 6.99 -16.45
C PHE A 87 -3.95 6.37 -16.38
N GLN A 88 -4.93 6.97 -17.08
CA GLN A 88 -6.30 6.41 -17.21
C GLN A 88 -6.31 5.04 -17.89
N ALA A 89 -5.58 4.91 -19.00
CA ALA A 89 -5.59 3.70 -19.82
C ALA A 89 -4.90 2.50 -19.15
N ASN A 90 -4.09 2.75 -18.10
CA ASN A 90 -3.28 1.72 -17.45
C ASN A 90 -3.57 1.63 -15.94
N PRO A 91 -4.67 0.95 -15.52
CA PRO A 91 -5.06 0.86 -14.11
C PRO A 91 -4.00 0.27 -13.17
N GLY A 92 -3.10 -0.59 -13.69
CA GLY A 92 -2.00 -1.15 -12.92
C GLY A 92 -0.90 -0.14 -12.64
N THR A 93 -0.52 0.64 -13.65
CA THR A 93 0.41 1.75 -13.51
C THR A 93 -0.18 2.82 -12.58
N ALA A 94 -1.47 3.13 -12.73
CA ALA A 94 -2.17 4.06 -11.83
C ALA A 94 -2.12 3.57 -10.38
N ARG A 95 -2.48 2.31 -10.12
CA ARG A 95 -2.39 1.69 -8.78
C ARG A 95 -0.97 1.77 -8.23
N SER A 96 0.04 1.38 -9.00
CA SER A 96 1.44 1.39 -8.54
C SER A 96 1.92 2.79 -8.13
N ILE A 97 1.63 3.80 -8.95
CA ILE A 97 1.94 5.20 -8.64
C ILE A 97 1.18 5.67 -7.39
N VAL A 98 -0.11 5.39 -7.28
CA VAL A 98 -0.93 5.76 -6.12
C VAL A 98 -0.39 5.08 -4.85
N THR A 99 -0.07 3.78 -4.90
CA THR A 99 0.53 3.06 -3.77
C THR A 99 1.84 3.69 -3.33
N CYS A 100 2.71 4.05 -4.27
CA CYS A 100 3.96 4.76 -3.97
C CYS A 100 3.72 6.11 -3.27
N VAL A 101 2.80 6.93 -3.79
CA VAL A 101 2.43 8.23 -3.19
C VAL A 101 1.83 8.05 -1.80
N VAL A 102 0.96 7.06 -1.60
CA VAL A 102 0.39 6.74 -0.29
C VAL A 102 1.49 6.29 0.69
N ARG A 103 2.45 5.47 0.27
CA ARG A 103 3.61 5.10 1.11
C ARG A 103 4.43 6.32 1.52
N ASP A 104 4.63 7.28 0.63
CA ASP A 104 5.34 8.53 0.94
C ASP A 104 4.60 9.36 2.00
N VAL A 105 3.28 9.51 1.87
CA VAL A 105 2.43 10.18 2.88
C VAL A 105 2.51 9.47 4.23
N LEU A 106 2.36 8.14 4.24
CA LEU A 106 2.43 7.33 5.47
C LEU A 106 3.80 7.42 6.15
N LYS A 107 4.89 7.45 5.37
CA LYS A 107 6.25 7.64 5.90
C LYS A 107 6.44 9.02 6.53
N ARG A 108 5.97 10.09 5.87
CA ARG A 108 6.02 11.45 6.43
C ARG A 108 5.25 11.56 7.74
N ASP A 109 4.12 10.88 7.83
CA ASP A 109 3.20 10.99 8.96
C ASP A 109 3.38 9.90 10.03
N ALA A 110 4.37 9.01 9.88
CA ALA A 110 4.54 7.81 10.71
C ALA A 110 4.53 8.11 12.22
N ARG A 111 5.16 9.21 12.65
CA ARG A 111 5.19 9.62 14.08
C ARG A 111 3.81 9.98 14.61
N ALA A 112 3.00 10.67 13.80
CA ALA A 112 1.68 11.12 14.19
C ALA A 112 0.60 10.04 14.04
N ILE A 113 0.85 9.05 13.17
CA ILE A 113 0.00 7.87 12.99
C ILE A 113 0.20 6.86 14.12
N GLY A 114 1.46 6.60 14.50
CA GLY A 114 1.78 5.51 15.42
C GLY A 114 1.30 4.16 14.87
N ASN A 115 0.66 3.36 15.72
CA ASN A 115 0.13 2.03 15.34
C ASN A 115 -1.39 2.06 15.10
N ASN A 116 -1.93 3.20 14.64
CA ASN A 116 -3.37 3.39 14.50
C ASN A 116 -3.79 3.51 13.03
N ASP A 117 -4.29 2.39 12.49
CA ASP A 117 -4.79 2.30 11.11
C ASP A 117 -5.93 3.30 10.82
N THR A 118 -6.75 3.65 11.82
CA THR A 118 -7.82 4.65 11.65
C THR A 118 -7.23 6.03 11.40
N ILE A 119 -6.20 6.41 12.17
CA ILE A 119 -5.48 7.67 11.98
C ILE A 119 -4.74 7.66 10.65
N ALA A 120 -4.15 6.53 10.25
CA ALA A 120 -3.50 6.39 8.94
C ALA A 120 -4.48 6.68 7.79
N VAL A 121 -5.65 6.03 7.79
CA VAL A 121 -6.67 6.22 6.77
C VAL A 121 -7.18 7.66 6.76
N GLN A 122 -7.46 8.24 7.92
CA GLN A 122 -7.95 9.61 8.05
C GLN A 122 -6.95 10.63 7.47
N ARG A 123 -5.67 10.51 7.85
CA ARG A 123 -4.60 11.41 7.39
C ARG A 123 -4.34 11.28 5.90
N VAL A 124 -4.27 10.05 5.38
CA VAL A 124 -4.10 9.82 3.95
C VAL A 124 -5.30 10.35 3.17
N ALA A 125 -6.53 10.12 3.62
CA ALA A 125 -7.74 10.63 2.96
C ALA A 125 -7.82 12.17 3.00
N ALA A 126 -7.41 12.79 4.10
CA ALA A 126 -7.33 14.25 4.22
C ALA A 126 -6.28 14.83 3.27
N TRP A 127 -5.09 14.23 3.23
CA TRP A 127 -4.04 14.60 2.29
C TRP A 127 -4.49 14.41 0.83
N TRP A 128 -5.24 13.35 0.53
CA TRP A 128 -5.77 13.09 -0.80
C TRP A 128 -6.66 14.23 -1.29
N MET A 129 -7.55 14.71 -0.43
CA MET A 129 -8.51 15.76 -0.75
C MET A 129 -7.89 17.17 -0.77
N THR A 130 -6.90 17.42 0.09
CA THR A 130 -6.47 18.80 0.40
C THR A 130 -4.98 19.07 0.24
N GLY A 131 -4.16 18.02 0.13
CA GLY A 131 -2.70 18.11 0.23
C GLY A 131 -2.17 18.25 1.65
N ASP A 132 -3.04 18.31 2.68
CA ASP A 132 -2.67 18.43 4.09
C ASP A 132 -3.32 17.32 4.94
N SER A 133 -2.48 16.44 5.47
CA SER A 133 -2.89 15.34 6.32
C SER A 133 -3.56 15.77 7.62
N ASN A 134 -3.31 16.98 8.12
CA ASN A 134 -3.87 17.47 9.39
C ASN A 134 -5.30 17.98 9.25
N ARG A 135 -5.83 18.12 8.02
CA ARG A 135 -7.20 18.56 7.77
C ARG A 135 -8.26 17.48 8.00
N PHE A 136 -7.91 16.31 8.56
CA PHE A 136 -8.86 15.21 8.73
C PHE A 136 -10.06 15.51 9.64
N GLY A 137 -9.99 16.57 10.47
CA GLY A 137 -11.12 17.09 11.25
C GLY A 137 -12.03 18.10 10.51
N SER A 138 -11.73 18.43 9.25
CA SER A 138 -12.50 19.43 8.48
C SER A 138 -13.86 18.88 8.05
N ARG A 139 -14.92 19.66 8.30
CA ARG A 139 -16.32 19.31 7.93
C ARG A 139 -16.51 19.16 6.42
N GLU A 140 -15.80 19.94 5.62
CA GLU A 140 -15.88 19.94 4.15
C GLU A 140 -15.54 18.57 3.54
N ILE A 141 -14.51 17.91 4.08
CA ILE A 141 -14.00 16.64 3.54
C ILE A 141 -14.44 15.42 4.35
N ALA A 142 -15.18 15.63 5.44
CA ALA A 142 -15.66 14.57 6.31
C ALA A 142 -16.43 13.46 5.55
N PRO A 143 -17.29 13.76 4.57
CA PRO A 143 -17.97 12.70 3.80
C PRO A 143 -16.99 11.78 3.05
N TYR A 144 -15.91 12.31 2.48
CA TYR A 144 -14.90 11.51 1.80
C TYR A 144 -14.12 10.63 2.78
N ILE A 145 -13.69 11.20 3.91
CA ILE A 145 -12.96 10.48 4.97
C ILE A 145 -13.81 9.34 5.54
N GLN A 146 -15.10 9.57 5.78
CA GLN A 146 -16.02 8.55 6.29
C GLN A 146 -16.17 7.38 5.31
N ARG A 147 -16.30 7.65 4.00
CA ARG A 147 -16.33 6.58 2.99
C ARG A 147 -15.02 5.80 2.95
N ALA A 148 -13.88 6.47 3.05
CA ALA A 148 -12.57 5.81 3.09
C ALA A 148 -12.43 4.90 4.33
N LEU A 149 -12.83 5.40 5.51
CA LEU A 149 -12.82 4.59 6.73
C LEU A 149 -13.73 3.37 6.63
N SER A 150 -14.96 3.55 6.15
CA SER A 150 -15.90 2.45 5.96
C SER A 150 -15.33 1.40 5.01
N ALA A 151 -14.79 1.81 3.86
CA ALA A 151 -14.18 0.90 2.89
C ALA A 151 -12.97 0.15 3.48
N TYR A 152 -12.11 0.84 4.23
CA TYR A 152 -10.96 0.22 4.90
C TYR A 152 -11.40 -0.84 5.93
N GLN A 153 -12.43 -0.54 6.72
CA GLN A 153 -12.98 -1.45 7.73
C GLN A 153 -13.59 -2.69 7.07
N THR A 154 -14.37 -2.53 6.00
CA THR A 154 -14.92 -3.66 5.23
C THR A 154 -13.81 -4.55 4.67
N ALA A 155 -12.75 -3.94 4.11
CA ALA A 155 -11.60 -4.68 3.58
C ALA A 155 -10.77 -5.37 4.66
N SER A 156 -10.75 -4.84 5.88
CA SER A 156 -10.01 -5.39 7.02
C SER A 156 -10.78 -6.48 7.76
N ALA A 157 -12.12 -6.44 7.75
CA ALA A 157 -13.00 -7.45 8.33
C ALA A 157 -13.10 -8.71 7.45
N ALA A 158 -12.87 -8.58 6.14
CA ALA A 158 -12.69 -9.71 5.26
C ALA A 158 -11.43 -10.49 5.68
N LYS A 159 -11.60 -11.70 6.24
CA LYS A 159 -10.48 -12.59 6.51
C LYS A 159 -9.71 -12.78 5.19
N PRO A 160 -8.40 -12.52 5.14
CA PRO A 160 -7.63 -12.86 3.95
C PRO A 160 -7.64 -14.38 3.87
N THR A 161 -8.52 -14.93 3.04
CA THR A 161 -8.37 -16.32 2.64
C THR A 161 -7.05 -16.40 1.89
N LYS A 162 -6.41 -17.57 1.87
CA LYS A 162 -5.17 -17.78 1.09
C LYS A 162 -5.36 -17.51 -0.43
N THR A 163 -6.59 -17.20 -0.84
CA THR A 163 -7.09 -16.82 -2.17
C THR A 163 -7.30 -15.30 -2.35
N ASP A 164 -7.27 -14.48 -1.29
CA ASP A 164 -7.62 -13.03 -1.37
C ASP A 164 -6.44 -12.07 -1.57
N SER A 165 -5.20 -12.56 -1.52
CA SER A 165 -4.03 -11.73 -1.82
C SER A 165 -4.12 -11.12 -3.23
N LEU A 166 -3.57 -9.91 -3.43
CA LEU A 166 -3.47 -9.30 -4.76
C LEU A 166 -2.79 -10.24 -5.75
N TYR A 167 -1.74 -10.92 -5.30
CA TYR A 167 -1.14 -12.04 -6.01
C TYR A 167 -2.18 -13.06 -6.50
N ALA A 168 -3.03 -13.59 -5.62
CA ALA A 168 -4.02 -14.60 -5.99
C ALA A 168 -5.09 -14.04 -6.96
N ARG A 169 -5.49 -12.78 -6.81
CA ARG A 169 -6.39 -12.10 -7.75
C ARG A 169 -5.76 -11.97 -9.13
N TYR A 170 -4.51 -11.54 -9.19
CA TYR A 170 -3.76 -11.42 -10.43
C TYR A 170 -3.48 -12.77 -11.09
N MET A 171 -3.12 -13.78 -10.31
CA MET A 171 -2.96 -15.14 -10.83
C MET A 171 -4.26 -15.68 -11.42
N ASN A 172 -5.39 -15.56 -10.70
CA ASN A 172 -6.69 -16.01 -11.19
C ASN A 172 -7.10 -15.26 -12.48
N ALA A 173 -7.00 -13.93 -12.48
CA ALA A 173 -7.34 -13.11 -13.65
C ALA A 173 -6.43 -13.41 -14.87
N GLY A 174 -5.16 -13.75 -14.62
CA GLY A 174 -4.22 -14.20 -15.64
C GLY A 174 -4.66 -15.51 -16.28
N TYR A 175 -5.04 -16.51 -15.49
CA TYR A 175 -5.56 -17.79 -16.01
C TYR A 175 -6.90 -17.63 -16.74
N ASP A 176 -7.82 -16.79 -16.24
CA ASP A 176 -9.08 -16.50 -16.94
C ASP A 176 -8.82 -15.87 -18.33
N ALA A 177 -7.84 -14.98 -18.42
CA ALA A 177 -7.44 -14.39 -19.70
C ALA A 177 -6.80 -15.43 -20.64
N VAL A 178 -6.04 -16.40 -20.11
CA VAL A 178 -5.53 -17.53 -20.90
C VAL A 178 -6.68 -18.35 -21.50
N GLN A 179 -7.72 -18.65 -20.71
CA GLN A 179 -8.89 -19.40 -21.21
C GLN A 179 -9.63 -18.64 -22.32
N ARG A 180 -9.71 -17.32 -22.21
CA ARG A 180 -10.26 -16.44 -23.26
C ARG A 180 -9.33 -16.22 -24.45
N LYS A 181 -8.15 -16.85 -24.47
CA LYS A 181 -7.08 -16.65 -25.47
C LYS A 181 -6.56 -15.21 -25.56
N ASP A 182 -6.80 -14.39 -24.53
CA ASP A 182 -6.31 -13.02 -24.44
C ASP A 182 -4.92 -13.01 -23.79
N GLN A 183 -3.92 -13.35 -24.60
CA GLN A 183 -2.52 -13.45 -24.14
C GLN A 183 -1.96 -12.13 -23.61
N LYS A 184 -2.40 -10.99 -24.17
CA LYS A 184 -1.92 -9.66 -23.76
C LYS A 184 -2.38 -9.36 -22.34
N THR A 185 -3.66 -9.59 -22.06
CA THR A 185 -4.24 -9.42 -20.73
C THR A 185 -3.70 -10.45 -19.74
N ALA A 186 -3.49 -11.70 -20.16
CA ALA A 186 -2.89 -12.74 -19.32
C ALA A 186 -1.47 -12.35 -18.88
N ARG A 187 -0.62 -11.89 -19.83
CA ARG A 187 0.74 -11.43 -19.55
C ARG A 187 0.74 -10.30 -18.53
N LEU A 188 -0.13 -9.30 -18.73
CA LEU A 188 -0.28 -8.18 -17.81
C LEU A 188 -0.60 -8.65 -16.39
N TYR A 189 -1.57 -9.55 -16.24
CA TYR A 189 -1.96 -10.04 -14.92
C TYR A 189 -0.85 -10.85 -14.24
N PHE A 190 -0.16 -11.73 -14.96
CA PHE A 190 0.95 -12.48 -14.35
C PHE A 190 2.14 -11.57 -13.99
N GLN A 191 2.39 -10.50 -14.76
CA GLN A 191 3.38 -9.47 -14.37
C GLN A 191 2.97 -8.76 -13.08
N ARG A 192 1.69 -8.38 -12.93
CA ARG A 192 1.21 -7.81 -11.66
C ARG A 192 1.31 -8.79 -10.49
N ALA A 193 1.15 -10.09 -10.74
CA ALA A 193 1.39 -11.09 -9.70
C ALA A 193 2.87 -11.14 -9.26
N LEU A 194 3.82 -10.90 -10.18
CA LEU A 194 5.25 -10.79 -9.86
C LEU A 194 5.61 -9.47 -9.20
N ASP A 195 4.90 -8.39 -9.47
CA ASP A 195 5.09 -7.13 -8.72
C ASP A 195 4.78 -7.35 -7.23
N GLU A 196 3.78 -8.18 -6.93
CA GLU A 196 3.43 -8.60 -5.56
C GLU A 196 4.38 -9.67 -4.99
N ARG A 197 4.89 -10.58 -5.84
CA ARG A 197 5.80 -11.66 -5.44
C ARG A 197 6.90 -11.89 -6.49
N PRO A 198 8.01 -11.14 -6.45
CA PRO A 198 9.00 -11.10 -7.54
C PRO A 198 9.69 -12.42 -7.88
N GLN A 199 9.73 -13.36 -6.93
CA GLN A 199 10.39 -14.66 -7.08
C GLN A 199 9.39 -15.83 -7.18
N ASP A 200 8.09 -15.54 -7.36
CA ASP A 200 7.07 -16.57 -7.41
C ASP A 200 7.19 -17.43 -8.67
N GLN A 201 7.48 -18.72 -8.45
CA GLN A 201 7.74 -19.66 -9.53
C GLN A 201 6.50 -19.89 -10.40
N PHE A 202 5.28 -19.78 -9.85
CA PHE A 202 4.05 -19.99 -10.60
C PHE A 202 3.79 -18.84 -11.58
N ALA A 203 3.92 -17.59 -11.14
CA ALA A 203 3.74 -16.42 -12.00
C ALA A 203 4.84 -16.34 -13.09
N LEU A 204 6.11 -16.64 -12.73
CA LEU A 204 7.20 -16.77 -13.71
C LEU A 204 6.91 -17.86 -14.74
N GLN A 205 6.44 -19.04 -14.29
CA GLN A 205 6.10 -20.14 -15.18
C GLN A 205 4.93 -19.78 -16.11
N ALA A 206 3.90 -19.10 -15.61
CA ALA A 206 2.76 -18.68 -16.41
C ALA A 206 3.18 -17.72 -17.54
N LEU A 207 4.10 -16.79 -17.28
CA LEU A 207 4.70 -15.92 -18.31
C LEU A 207 5.53 -16.71 -19.34
N ARG A 208 6.35 -17.68 -18.89
CA ARG A 208 7.10 -18.56 -19.81
C ARG A 208 6.17 -19.36 -20.73
N ASN A 209 5.07 -19.87 -20.19
CA ASN A 209 4.07 -20.62 -20.95
C ASN A 209 3.39 -19.74 -22.02
N LEU A 210 3.12 -18.46 -21.72
CA LEU A 210 2.59 -17.50 -22.70
C LEU A 210 3.57 -17.21 -23.85
N GLY A 211 4.88 -17.14 -23.56
CA GLY A 211 5.91 -16.92 -24.58
C GLY A 211 6.11 -18.11 -25.52
N THR A 212 6.00 -19.34 -24.99
CA THR A 212 6.19 -20.57 -25.78
C THR A 212 4.98 -20.94 -26.64
N ALA A 213 3.77 -20.53 -26.28
CA ALA A 213 2.56 -20.72 -27.10
C ALA A 213 2.58 -19.92 -28.42
N GLN A 214 3.43 -18.92 -28.56
CA GLN A 214 3.57 -18.11 -29.79
C GLN A 214 4.37 -18.81 -30.90
N GLY A 215 5.06 -19.93 -30.61
CA GLY A 215 5.94 -20.62 -31.56
C GLY A 215 5.41 -21.93 -32.15
N ASN A 216 4.29 -22.48 -31.67
CA ASN A 216 3.77 -23.76 -32.15
C ASN A 216 2.22 -23.82 -32.07
N PRO A 217 1.49 -23.78 -33.21
CA PRO A 217 0.03 -23.76 -33.24
C PRO A 217 -0.63 -25.08 -32.79
N ASN A 218 0.13 -26.17 -32.63
CA ASN A 218 -0.38 -27.49 -32.25
C ASN A 218 -0.23 -27.84 -30.76
N ARG A 219 0.24 -26.92 -29.92
CA ARG A 219 0.37 -27.19 -28.48
C ARG A 219 -0.82 -26.62 -27.70
N THR A 220 -1.59 -27.50 -27.06
CA THR A 220 -2.67 -27.11 -26.15
C THR A 220 -2.08 -26.24 -25.03
N PRO A 221 -2.55 -24.99 -24.82
CA PRO A 221 -2.14 -24.20 -23.68
C PRO A 221 -2.47 -24.96 -22.40
N ILE A 222 -1.54 -24.98 -21.44
CA ILE A 222 -1.82 -25.51 -20.10
C ILE A 222 -2.77 -24.49 -19.46
N THR A 223 -4.08 -24.74 -19.60
CA THR A 223 -5.18 -23.86 -19.16
C THR A 223 -5.49 -24.03 -17.68
N GLU A 224 -4.83 -24.97 -17.02
CA GLU A 224 -5.18 -25.37 -15.67
C GLU A 224 -4.20 -24.81 -14.65
N LYS A 225 -4.78 -24.20 -13.61
CA LYS A 225 -4.06 -23.77 -12.42
C LYS A 225 -3.43 -25.02 -11.78
N PRO A 226 -2.13 -25.01 -11.44
CA PRO A 226 -1.53 -26.13 -10.74
C PRO A 226 -2.31 -26.41 -9.45
N ASN A 227 -2.81 -27.63 -9.29
CA ASN A 227 -3.40 -28.04 -8.02
C ASN A 227 -2.30 -28.02 -6.95
N ARG A 228 -2.66 -27.45 -5.80
CA ARG A 228 -1.76 -27.33 -4.65
C ARG A 228 -1.51 -28.70 -4.04
#